data_AF-A0A158P471-F1
#
_entry.id   AF-A0A158P471-F1
#
_cell.length_a   1.000
_cell.length_b   1.000
_cell.length_c   1.000
_cell.angle_alpha   90.00
_cell.angle_beta   90.00
_cell.angle_gamma   90.00
#
_symmetry.space_group_name_H-M   'P 1'
#
loop_
_entity.id
_entity.type
_entity.pdbx_description
1 polymer ?
#
loop_
_entity_poly.entity_id
_entity_poly.type
_entity_poly.pdbx_seq_one_letter_code
_entity_poly.pdbx_strand_id
1 'polypeptide(L)'
;MAEYIRKATLFLFTQECIKEYFNKFNFFHVGCFKTTLSKILGLGIIGGSFLVKVPQIVKILKNKSGEGINILSVLLDLFAITAMSSYSFCSRFPFSAWGDGVFLGLQTLIIAILVMHYNGDTAKAIAFLSAYIAVISTANSGLTPINVLWACQAMNIPIVLISKFMQAYTNYSNGSTGQLSAVTCLLLFFGSLARIFTSIQETGDTTMILMYVCSTLANAVIVTQLFYYWNIERVKSKEKIKKKS
;
A
#
# COMPACT_ATOMS: atom_id res chain seq x y z
N MET A 1 -30.82 14.04 7.19
CA MET A 1 -29.59 13.82 8.00
C MET A 1 -29.53 12.45 8.66
N ALA A 2 -30.59 11.97 9.33
CA ALA A 2 -30.57 10.68 10.05
C ALA A 2 -30.23 9.47 9.15
N GLU A 3 -30.71 9.43 7.91
CA GLU A 3 -30.36 8.40 6.91
C GLU A 3 -28.86 8.38 6.54
N TYR A 4 -28.26 9.57 6.35
CA TYR A 4 -26.84 9.70 6.02
C TYR A 4 -25.96 9.36 7.22
N ILE A 5 -26.35 9.81 8.41
CA ILE A 5 -25.68 9.45 9.66
C ILE A 5 -25.75 7.93 9.84
N ARG A 6 -26.93 7.32 9.66
CA ARG A 6 -27.09 5.86 9.75
C ARG A 6 -26.24 5.10 8.73
N LYS A 7 -26.16 5.56 7.48
CA LYS A 7 -25.28 4.97 6.46
C LYS A 7 -23.80 5.13 6.80
N ALA A 8 -23.38 6.30 7.30
CA ALA A 8 -22.00 6.53 7.74
C ALA A 8 -21.64 5.70 8.98
N THR A 9 -22.55 5.58 9.95
CA THR A 9 -22.39 4.72 11.12
C THR A 9 -22.36 3.25 10.73
N LEU A 10 -23.11 2.83 9.70
CA LEU A 10 -23.05 1.46 9.17
C LEU A 10 -21.76 1.16 8.41
N PHE A 11 -21.19 2.19 7.79
CA PHE A 11 -19.89 2.09 7.16
C PHE A 11 -18.80 1.81 8.21
N LEU A 12 -18.90 2.43 9.40
CA LEU A 12 -17.94 2.32 10.50
C LEU A 12 -18.22 1.18 11.50
N PHE A 13 -19.48 0.83 11.72
CA PHE A 13 -19.95 -0.17 12.69
C PHE A 13 -20.95 -1.13 12.04
N THR A 14 -20.81 -2.44 12.26
CA THR A 14 -21.83 -3.43 11.84
C THR A 14 -23.14 -3.22 12.59
N GLN A 15 -24.30 -3.54 11.98
CA GLN A 15 -25.63 -3.46 12.64
C GLN A 15 -25.66 -4.10 14.02
N GLU A 16 -24.99 -5.25 14.17
CA GLU A 16 -24.86 -5.97 15.45
C GLU A 16 -24.07 -5.17 16.48
N CYS A 17 -22.98 -4.51 16.06
CA CYS A 17 -22.16 -3.70 16.95
C CYS A 17 -22.80 -2.38 17.32
N ILE A 18 -23.64 -1.81 16.45
CA ILE A 18 -24.47 -0.67 16.80
C ILE A 18 -25.46 -1.07 17.91
N LYS A 19 -26.11 -2.23 17.78
CA LYS A 19 -27.00 -2.75 18.84
C LYS A 19 -26.24 -3.04 20.13
N GLU A 20 -25.06 -3.65 20.06
CA GLU A 20 -24.30 -4.02 21.25
C GLU A 20 -23.72 -2.79 22.00
N TYR A 21 -23.22 -1.80 21.26
CA TYR A 21 -22.67 -0.57 21.85
C TYR A 21 -23.74 0.42 22.29
N PHE A 22 -24.74 0.70 21.45
CA PHE A 22 -25.69 1.78 21.71
C PHE A 22 -26.98 1.31 22.38
N ASN A 23 -27.43 0.06 22.15
CA ASN A 23 -28.65 -0.44 22.79
C ASN A 23 -28.37 -1.23 24.08
N LYS A 24 -27.26 -1.98 24.14
CA LYS A 24 -26.89 -2.78 25.32
C LYS A 24 -25.78 -2.15 26.18
N PHE A 25 -25.23 -1.00 25.78
CA PHE A 25 -24.11 -0.31 26.46
C PHE A 25 -22.88 -1.20 26.72
N ASN A 26 -22.68 -2.26 25.92
CA ASN A 26 -21.58 -3.20 26.07
C ASN A 26 -20.38 -2.79 25.22
N PHE A 27 -19.73 -1.69 25.60
CA PHE A 27 -18.60 -1.11 24.88
C PHE A 27 -17.34 -1.99 24.84
N PHE A 28 -17.25 -3.01 25.69
CA PHE A 28 -16.11 -3.93 25.78
C PHE A 28 -16.32 -5.25 25.02
N HIS A 29 -17.35 -5.35 24.18
CA HIS A 29 -17.55 -6.54 23.37
C HIS A 29 -16.40 -6.72 22.37
N VAL A 30 -15.52 -7.68 22.66
CA VAL A 30 -14.23 -7.89 21.96
C VAL A 30 -14.40 -8.04 20.44
N GLY A 31 -15.44 -8.76 19.98
CA GLY A 31 -15.71 -8.93 18.55
C GLY A 31 -16.07 -7.63 17.84
N CYS A 32 -16.82 -6.76 18.51
CA CYS A 32 -17.20 -5.47 17.96
C CYS A 32 -16.06 -4.47 18.00
N PHE A 33 -15.19 -4.54 19.01
CA PHE A 33 -14.02 -3.69 19.10
C PHE A 33 -13.05 -4.01 17.95
N LYS A 34 -12.75 -5.29 17.72
CA LYS A 34 -11.90 -5.73 16.61
C LYS A 34 -12.43 -5.29 15.25
N THR A 35 -13.73 -5.46 15.00
CA THR A 35 -14.36 -5.07 13.74
C THR A 35 -14.33 -3.56 13.53
N THR A 36 -14.63 -2.78 14.57
CA THR A 36 -14.58 -1.31 14.52
C THR A 36 -13.16 -0.82 14.26
N LEU A 37 -12.20 -1.38 15.00
CA LEU A 37 -10.78 -1.04 14.85
C LEU A 37 -10.28 -1.36 13.43
N SER A 38 -10.68 -2.51 12.87
CA SER A 38 -10.33 -2.89 11.50
C SER A 38 -10.83 -1.86 10.50
N LYS A 39 -12.11 -1.48 10.59
CA LYS A 39 -12.70 -0.50 9.68
C LYS A 39 -12.04 0.88 9.79
N ILE A 40 -11.74 1.34 11.00
CA ILE A 40 -11.02 2.60 11.23
C ILE A 40 -9.63 2.54 10.61
N LEU A 41 -8.89 1.45 10.82
CA LEU A 41 -7.57 1.26 10.23
C LEU A 41 -7.64 1.21 8.70
N GLY A 42 -8.56 0.42 8.13
CA GLY A 42 -8.76 0.33 6.68
C GLY A 42 -9.10 1.68 6.06
N LEU A 43 -10.03 2.43 6.66
CA LEU A 43 -10.38 3.79 6.26
C LEU A 43 -9.21 4.77 6.40
N GLY A 44 -8.43 4.66 7.47
CA GLY A 44 -7.23 5.46 7.67
C GLY A 44 -6.19 5.21 6.58
N ILE A 45 -6.00 3.95 6.18
CA ILE A 45 -5.08 3.59 5.10
C ILE A 45 -5.60 4.11 3.75
N ILE A 46 -6.91 3.99 3.48
CA ILE A 46 -7.54 4.59 2.30
C ILE A 46 -7.33 6.11 2.30
N GLY A 47 -7.57 6.78 3.43
CA GLY A 47 -7.34 8.22 3.59
C GLY A 47 -5.89 8.62 3.32
N GLY A 48 -4.93 7.86 3.86
CA GLY A 48 -3.51 8.07 3.60
C GLY A 48 -3.14 7.88 2.13
N SER A 49 -3.78 6.93 1.45
CA SER A 49 -3.43 6.55 0.08
C SER A 49 -3.68 7.67 -0.95
N PHE A 50 -4.60 8.61 -0.67
CA PHE A 50 -4.85 9.80 -1.49
C PHE A 50 -3.64 10.72 -1.64
N LEU A 51 -2.71 10.71 -0.67
CA LEU A 51 -1.60 11.67 -0.63
C LEU A 51 -0.24 11.05 -0.96
N VAL A 52 -0.16 9.72 -1.11
CA VAL A 52 1.13 9.00 -1.23
C VAL A 52 1.90 9.41 -2.48
N LYS A 53 1.25 9.44 -3.64
CA LYS A 53 1.91 9.69 -4.94
C LYS A 53 1.72 11.15 -5.40
N VAL A 54 0.89 11.95 -4.72
CA VAL A 54 0.65 13.38 -5.03
C VAL A 54 1.96 14.21 -5.06
N PRO A 55 2.89 14.11 -4.10
CA PRO A 55 4.14 14.86 -4.16
C PRO A 55 4.98 14.53 -5.41
N GLN A 56 4.91 13.27 -5.87
CA GLN A 56 5.60 12.84 -7.09
C GLN A 56 4.93 13.44 -8.34
N ILE A 57 3.59 13.44 -8.41
CA ILE A 57 2.83 14.07 -9.51
C ILE A 57 3.16 15.57 -9.62
N VAL A 58 3.13 16.29 -8.49
CA VAL A 58 3.43 17.73 -8.46
C VAL A 58 4.86 18.01 -8.96
N LYS A 59 5.84 17.18 -8.57
CA LYS A 59 7.23 17.32 -9.07
C LYS A 59 7.34 17.16 -10.59
N ILE A 60 6.67 16.15 -11.16
CA ILE A 60 6.69 15.91 -12.61
C ILE A 60 6.06 17.09 -13.35
N LEU A 61 4.89 17.57 -12.89
CA LEU A 61 4.20 18.72 -13.50
C LEU A 61 5.02 20.00 -13.42
N LYS A 62 5.67 20.26 -12.27
CA LYS A 62 6.50 21.45 -12.06
C LYS A 62 7.73 21.45 -12.97
N ASN A 63 8.39 20.30 -13.11
CA ASN A 63 9.61 20.16 -13.89
C ASN A 63 9.34 19.88 -15.38
N LYS A 64 8.10 19.54 -15.75
CA LYS A 64 7.70 19.11 -17.10
C LYS A 64 8.61 18.02 -17.68
N SER A 65 9.09 17.12 -16.82
CA SER A 65 10.03 16.06 -17.18
C SER A 65 9.78 14.82 -16.32
N GLY A 66 9.84 13.66 -16.96
CA GLY A 66 9.82 12.35 -16.32
C GLY A 66 11.21 11.77 -16.05
N GLU A 67 12.27 12.57 -16.23
CA GLU A 67 13.65 12.13 -16.07
C GLU A 67 13.93 11.61 -14.65
N GLY A 68 14.66 10.49 -14.56
CA GLY A 68 14.93 9.78 -13.31
C GLY A 68 13.81 8.86 -12.83
N ILE A 69 12.65 8.83 -13.49
CA ILE A 69 11.56 7.89 -13.18
C ILE A 69 11.66 6.68 -14.11
N ASN A 70 11.88 5.50 -13.53
CA ASN A 70 11.85 4.25 -14.29
C ASN A 70 10.42 3.85 -14.65
N ILE A 71 10.04 4.00 -15.93
CA ILE A 71 8.72 3.59 -16.44
C ILE A 71 8.40 2.13 -16.12
N LEU A 72 9.37 1.22 -16.23
CA LEU A 72 9.14 -0.19 -15.95
C LEU A 72 8.70 -0.40 -14.49
N SER A 73 9.30 0.34 -13.55
CA SER A 73 8.89 0.30 -12.14
C SER A 73 7.48 0.82 -11.94
N VAL A 74 7.08 1.88 -12.66
CA VAL A 74 5.72 2.43 -12.59
C VAL A 74 4.70 1.45 -13.17
N LEU A 75 5.04 0.76 -14.26
CA LEU A 75 4.19 -0.26 -14.87
C LEU A 75 4.03 -1.49 -13.96
N LEU A 76 5.10 -1.92 -13.29
CA LEU A 76 5.04 -3.00 -12.31
C LEU A 76 4.21 -2.62 -11.08
N ASP A 77 4.34 -1.39 -10.57
CA ASP A 77 3.46 -0.87 -9.51
C ASP A 77 1.99 -0.93 -9.95
N LEU A 78 1.71 -0.49 -11.18
CA LEU A 78 0.35 -0.47 -11.72
C LEU A 78 -0.21 -1.89 -11.91
N PHE A 79 0.60 -2.83 -12.39
CA PHE A 79 0.25 -4.24 -12.49
C PHE A 79 -0.10 -4.83 -11.12
N ALA A 80 0.77 -4.63 -10.13
CA ALA A 80 0.59 -5.14 -8.77
C ALA A 80 -0.72 -4.65 -8.14
N ILE A 81 -0.97 -3.34 -8.21
CA ILE A 81 -2.17 -2.69 -7.68
C ILE A 81 -3.43 -3.19 -8.40
N THR A 82 -3.37 -3.34 -9.73
CA THR A 82 -4.51 -3.79 -10.55
C THR A 82 -4.83 -5.25 -10.24
N ALA A 83 -3.83 -6.13 -10.18
CA ALA A 83 -4.01 -7.53 -9.83
C ALA A 83 -4.68 -7.68 -8.46
N MET A 84 -4.20 -6.95 -7.45
CA MET A 84 -4.77 -7.00 -6.11
C MET A 84 -6.20 -6.44 -6.06
N SER A 85 -6.46 -5.32 -6.72
CA SER A 85 -7.78 -4.69 -6.73
C SER A 85 -8.80 -5.53 -7.47
N SER A 86 -8.45 -6.08 -8.64
CA SER A 86 -9.34 -6.94 -9.42
C SER A 86 -9.59 -8.28 -8.75
N TYR A 87 -8.57 -8.91 -8.15
CA TYR A 87 -8.76 -10.10 -7.32
C TYR A 87 -9.74 -9.82 -6.18
N SER A 88 -9.52 -8.73 -5.44
CA SER A 88 -10.36 -8.36 -4.28
C SER A 88 -11.80 -8.02 -4.67
N PHE A 89 -11.98 -7.36 -5.82
CA PHE A 89 -13.29 -7.04 -6.38
C PHE A 89 -14.05 -8.30 -6.80
N CYS A 90 -13.41 -9.19 -7.56
CA CYS A 90 -14.01 -10.45 -8.01
C CYS A 90 -14.29 -11.42 -6.86
N SER A 91 -13.45 -11.42 -5.82
CA SER A 91 -13.66 -12.17 -4.57
C SER A 91 -14.71 -11.52 -3.63
N ARG A 92 -15.29 -10.38 -4.02
CA ARG A 92 -16.33 -9.65 -3.29
C ARG A 92 -15.92 -9.21 -1.88
N PHE A 93 -14.65 -8.86 -1.69
CA PHE A 93 -14.16 -8.33 -0.43
C PHE A 93 -14.68 -6.91 -0.17
N PRO A 94 -14.88 -6.52 1.10
CA PRO A 94 -15.33 -5.18 1.45
C PRO A 94 -14.32 -4.13 0.99
N PHE A 95 -14.82 -2.98 0.53
CA PHE A 95 -13.98 -1.89 0.00
C PHE A 95 -12.92 -1.39 0.99
N SER A 96 -13.18 -1.46 2.30
CA SER A 96 -12.20 -1.11 3.34
C SER A 96 -10.90 -1.93 3.28
N ALA A 97 -10.95 -3.15 2.72
CA ALA A 97 -9.80 -4.05 2.66
C ALA A 97 -8.89 -3.84 1.43
N TRP A 98 -9.38 -3.20 0.36
CA TRP A 98 -8.64 -3.06 -0.91
C TRP A 98 -8.81 -1.69 -1.61
N GLY A 99 -9.67 -0.82 -1.08
CA GLY A 99 -10.02 0.47 -1.70
C GLY A 99 -8.86 1.47 -1.79
N ASP A 100 -7.81 1.29 -0.98
CA ASP A 100 -6.56 2.05 -1.10
C ASP A 100 -5.90 1.82 -2.46
N GLY A 101 -6.02 0.60 -3.00
CA GLY A 101 -5.51 0.22 -4.31
C GLY A 101 -6.14 1.03 -5.43
N VAL A 102 -7.42 1.40 -5.33
CA VAL A 102 -8.10 2.23 -6.34
C VAL A 102 -7.46 3.61 -6.43
N PHE A 103 -7.26 4.27 -5.28
CA PHE A 103 -6.69 5.63 -5.26
C PHE A 103 -5.20 5.64 -5.60
N LEU A 104 -4.44 4.63 -5.17
CA LEU A 104 -3.05 4.47 -5.55
C LEU A 104 -2.90 4.13 -7.04
N GLY A 105 -3.77 3.27 -7.56
CA GLY A 105 -3.82 2.90 -8.97
C GLY A 105 -4.08 4.11 -9.85
N LEU A 106 -5.07 4.94 -9.50
CA LEU A 106 -5.35 6.18 -10.22
C LEU A 106 -4.16 7.14 -10.23
N GLN A 107 -3.54 7.39 -9.07
CA GLN A 107 -2.37 8.27 -9.01
C GLN A 107 -1.17 7.69 -9.77
N THR A 108 -0.98 6.38 -9.74
CA THR A 108 0.12 5.70 -10.44
C THR A 108 -0.10 5.71 -11.96
N LEU A 109 -1.35 5.57 -12.41
CA LEU A 109 -1.73 5.74 -13.81
C LEU A 109 -1.44 7.17 -14.31
N ILE A 110 -1.77 8.18 -13.50
CA ILE A 110 -1.44 9.59 -13.82
C ILE A 110 0.07 9.76 -13.98
N ILE A 111 0.88 9.19 -13.06
CA ILE A 111 2.34 9.23 -13.17
C ILE A 111 2.82 8.57 -14.47
N ALA A 112 2.31 7.38 -14.81
CA ALA A 112 2.69 6.67 -16.03
C ALA A 112 2.42 7.51 -17.29
N ILE A 113 1.23 8.11 -17.38
CA ILE A 113 0.82 8.96 -18.49
C ILE A 113 1.70 10.21 -18.57
N LEU A 114 1.93 10.90 -17.44
CA LEU A 114 2.74 12.11 -17.42
C LEU A 114 4.18 11.84 -17.85
N VAL A 115 4.79 10.74 -17.37
CA VAL A 115 6.17 10.39 -17.76
C VAL A 115 6.24 10.03 -19.24
N MET A 116 5.30 9.25 -19.78
CA MET A 116 5.26 8.94 -21.22
C MET A 116 5.02 10.19 -22.07
N HIS A 117 4.15 11.10 -21.62
CA HIS A 117 3.87 12.36 -22.30
C HIS A 117 5.09 13.28 -22.35
N TYR A 118 5.78 13.48 -21.22
CA TYR A 118 6.96 14.36 -21.16
C TYR A 118 8.21 13.74 -21.80
N ASN A 119 8.24 12.42 -22.03
CA ASN A 119 9.27 11.77 -22.83
C ASN A 119 9.10 11.97 -24.35
N GLY A 120 8.09 12.75 -24.78
CA GLY A 120 7.90 13.15 -26.18
C GLY A 120 6.94 12.26 -27.00
N ASP A 121 6.37 11.21 -26.39
CA ASP A 121 5.53 10.22 -27.07
C ASP A 121 4.07 10.26 -26.56
N THR A 122 3.36 11.34 -26.87
CA THR A 122 1.96 11.53 -26.43
C THR A 122 1.01 10.46 -26.97
N ALA A 123 1.27 9.96 -28.19
CA ALA A 123 0.53 8.84 -28.78
C ALA A 123 0.66 7.55 -27.97
N LYS A 124 1.86 7.25 -27.45
CA LYS A 124 2.08 6.08 -26.57
C LYS A 124 1.33 6.22 -25.25
N ALA A 125 1.28 7.43 -24.69
CA ALA A 125 0.54 7.69 -23.45
C ALA A 125 -0.98 7.45 -23.62
N ILE A 126 -1.56 7.89 -24.75
CA ILE A 126 -2.98 7.66 -25.06
C ILE A 126 -3.26 6.17 -25.33
N ALA A 127 -2.41 5.51 -26.13
CA ALA A 127 -2.53 4.08 -26.40
C ALA A 127 -2.38 3.24 -25.12
N PHE A 128 -1.50 3.64 -24.21
CA PHE A 128 -1.35 3.00 -22.91
C PHE A 128 -2.61 3.16 -22.05
N LEU A 129 -3.19 4.37 -21.99
CA LEU A 129 -4.42 4.62 -21.25
C LEU A 129 -5.58 3.77 -21.78
N SER A 130 -5.78 3.71 -23.10
CA SER A 130 -6.85 2.91 -23.69
C SER A 130 -6.65 1.40 -23.44
N ALA A 131 -5.41 0.92 -23.58
CA ALA A 131 -5.06 -0.46 -23.26
C ALA A 131 -5.31 -0.78 -21.78
N TYR A 132 -4.93 0.12 -20.87
CA TYR A 132 -5.11 -0.06 -19.43
C TYR A 132 -6.59 -0.13 -19.03
N ILE A 133 -7.44 0.73 -19.62
CA ILE A 133 -8.90 0.68 -19.41
C ILE A 133 -9.48 -0.64 -19.90
N ALA A 134 -9.03 -1.14 -21.06
CA ALA A 134 -9.46 -2.43 -21.59
C ALA A 134 -9.05 -3.60 -20.67
N VAL A 135 -7.82 -3.58 -20.13
CA VAL A 135 -7.34 -4.57 -19.16
C VAL A 135 -8.19 -4.57 -17.89
N ILE A 136 -8.42 -3.40 -17.28
CA ILE A 136 -9.28 -3.29 -16.08
C ILE A 136 -10.69 -3.79 -16.38
N SER A 137 -11.26 -3.39 -17.51
CA SER A 137 -12.63 -3.76 -17.89
C SER A 137 -12.75 -5.28 -18.06
N THR A 138 -11.76 -5.92 -18.70
CA THR A 138 -11.72 -7.37 -18.91
C THR A 138 -11.45 -8.15 -17.61
N ALA A 139 -10.60 -7.60 -16.73
CA ALA A 139 -10.28 -8.21 -15.44
C ALA A 139 -11.49 -8.23 -14.50
N ASN A 140 -12.35 -7.19 -14.56
CA ASN A 140 -13.49 -7.03 -13.65
C ASN A 140 -14.85 -7.42 -14.24
N SER A 141 -14.96 -7.67 -15.55
CA SER A 141 -16.22 -8.05 -16.21
C SER A 141 -16.67 -9.50 -15.93
N GLY A 142 -15.86 -10.28 -15.22
CA GLY A 142 -16.10 -11.71 -14.97
C GLY A 142 -15.67 -12.63 -16.11
N LEU A 143 -15.11 -12.08 -17.21
CA LEU A 143 -14.52 -12.86 -18.30
C LEU A 143 -13.21 -13.55 -17.89
N THR A 144 -12.49 -12.97 -16.94
CA THR A 144 -11.21 -13.50 -16.46
C THR A 144 -11.46 -14.50 -15.32
N PRO A 145 -10.97 -15.76 -15.42
CA PRO A 145 -11.12 -16.72 -14.34
C PRO A 145 -10.43 -16.24 -13.07
N ILE A 146 -11.05 -16.48 -11.91
CA ILE A 146 -10.49 -16.07 -10.61
C ILE A 146 -9.08 -16.65 -10.37
N ASN A 147 -8.78 -17.82 -10.91
CA ASN A 147 -7.46 -18.47 -10.80
C ASN A 147 -6.35 -17.64 -11.47
N VAL A 148 -6.65 -16.94 -12.56
CA VAL A 148 -5.69 -16.06 -13.24
C VAL A 148 -5.43 -14.82 -12.39
N LEU A 149 -6.50 -14.20 -11.87
CA LEU A 149 -6.38 -13.05 -10.96
C LEU A 149 -5.62 -13.42 -9.68
N TRP A 150 -5.90 -14.61 -9.12
CA TRP A 150 -5.18 -15.15 -7.97
C TRP A 150 -3.70 -15.37 -8.28
N ALA A 151 -3.36 -15.93 -9.45
CA ALA A 151 -1.96 -16.12 -9.85
C ALA A 151 -1.24 -14.77 -10.00
N CYS A 152 -1.89 -13.77 -10.62
CA CYS A 152 -1.37 -12.41 -10.70
C CYS A 152 -1.17 -11.80 -9.31
N GLN A 153 -2.11 -12.00 -8.39
CA GLN A 153 -1.99 -11.54 -7.01
C GLN A 153 -0.87 -12.27 -6.26
N ALA A 154 -0.72 -13.57 -6.46
CA ALA A 154 0.33 -14.38 -5.84
C ALA A 154 1.72 -13.96 -6.29
N MET A 155 1.89 -13.49 -7.54
CA MET A 155 3.14 -12.91 -8.03
C MET A 155 3.56 -11.64 -7.28
N ASN A 156 2.65 -10.92 -6.63
CA ASN A 156 3.03 -9.76 -5.80
C ASN A 156 3.91 -10.17 -4.61
N ILE A 157 3.73 -11.39 -4.08
CA ILE A 157 4.51 -11.90 -2.94
C ILE A 157 6.02 -11.95 -3.26
N PRO A 158 6.48 -12.71 -4.28
CA PRO A 158 7.90 -12.76 -4.60
C PRO A 158 8.45 -11.40 -5.04
N ILE A 159 7.68 -10.58 -5.75
CA ILE A 159 8.12 -9.24 -6.19
C ILE A 159 8.45 -8.36 -4.97
N VAL A 160 7.54 -8.29 -4.01
CA VAL A 160 7.73 -7.50 -2.78
C VAL A 160 8.90 -8.04 -1.96
N LEU A 161 8.99 -9.36 -1.79
CA LEU A 161 10.08 -9.97 -1.03
C LEU A 161 11.44 -9.68 -1.67
N ILE A 162 11.62 -9.92 -2.97
CA ILE A 162 12.88 -9.67 -3.68
C ILE A 162 13.30 -8.21 -3.53
N SER A 163 12.36 -7.26 -3.74
CA SER A 163 12.63 -5.83 -3.59
C SER A 163 13.15 -5.48 -2.18
N LYS A 164 12.51 -6.03 -1.14
CA LYS A 164 12.89 -5.77 0.26
C LYS A 164 14.18 -6.47 0.66
N PHE A 165 14.43 -7.68 0.17
CA PHE A 165 15.68 -8.40 0.40
C PHE A 165 16.86 -7.69 -0.27
N MET A 166 16.70 -7.22 -1.51
CA MET A 166 17.72 -6.40 -2.17
C MET A 166 18.03 -5.14 -1.35
N GLN A 167 16.99 -4.44 -0.87
CA GLN A 167 17.18 -3.28 -0.01
C GLN A 167 17.89 -3.61 1.30
N ALA A 168 17.53 -4.71 1.96
CA ALA A 168 18.18 -5.16 3.18
C ALA A 168 19.66 -5.55 2.95
N TYR A 169 19.95 -6.20 1.82
CA TYR A 169 21.32 -6.53 1.43
C TYR A 169 22.15 -5.27 1.17
N THR A 170 21.60 -4.28 0.47
CA THR A 170 22.26 -2.99 0.24
C THR A 170 22.58 -2.27 1.56
N ASN A 171 21.64 -2.23 2.51
CA ASN A 171 21.88 -1.64 3.83
C ASN A 171 23.01 -2.36 4.58
N TYR A 172 23.05 -3.69 4.49
CA TYR A 172 24.09 -4.49 5.13
C TYR A 172 25.47 -4.23 4.51
N SER A 173 25.56 -4.30 3.17
CA SER A 173 26.79 -4.05 2.42
C SER A 173 27.35 -2.64 2.67
N ASN A 174 26.47 -1.65 2.75
CA ASN A 174 26.86 -0.26 3.01
C ASN A 174 27.20 0.03 4.48
N GLY A 175 26.89 -0.88 5.41
CA GLY A 175 27.05 -0.68 6.85
C GLY A 175 26.31 0.55 7.40
N SER A 176 25.30 1.04 6.67
CA SER A 176 24.48 2.21 6.97
C SER A 176 23.14 2.07 6.24
N THR A 177 22.11 2.74 6.76
CA THR A 177 20.82 2.85 6.04
C THR A 177 20.79 4.05 5.08
N GLY A 178 21.85 4.87 5.05
CA GLY A 178 22.02 5.95 4.08
C GLY A 178 20.91 7.01 4.19
N GLN A 179 20.21 7.26 3.07
CA GLN A 179 19.12 8.25 2.97
C GLN A 179 17.73 7.64 3.29
N LEU A 180 17.68 6.43 3.83
CA LEU A 180 16.42 5.77 4.14
C LEU A 180 15.72 6.47 5.30
N SER A 181 14.53 7.03 5.06
CA SER A 181 13.75 7.70 6.10
C SER A 181 13.25 6.70 7.15
N ALA A 182 13.64 6.92 8.41
CA ALA A 182 13.15 6.15 9.56
C ALA A 182 11.61 6.19 9.67
N VAL A 183 11.02 7.36 9.43
CA VAL A 183 9.57 7.55 9.43
C VAL A 183 8.93 6.68 8.34
N THR A 184 9.49 6.67 7.13
CA THR A 184 8.95 5.86 6.03
C THR A 184 9.05 4.37 6.33
N CYS A 185 10.17 3.90 6.91
CA CYS A 185 10.33 2.49 7.26
C CYS A 185 9.32 2.03 8.33
N LEU A 186 9.12 2.84 9.37
CA LEU A 186 8.12 2.56 10.41
C LEU A 186 6.70 2.60 9.86
N LEU A 187 6.37 3.58 9.01
CA LEU A 187 5.06 3.65 8.35
C LEU A 187 4.78 2.42 7.47
N LEU A 188 5.78 1.95 6.71
CA LEU A 188 5.64 0.74 5.89
C LEU A 188 5.44 -0.51 6.76
N PHE A 189 6.17 -0.63 7.86
CA PHE A 189 6.03 -1.74 8.81
C PHE A 189 4.66 -1.73 9.51
N PHE A 190 4.26 -0.60 10.11
CA PHE A 190 2.96 -0.51 10.79
C PHE A 190 1.79 -0.55 9.81
N GLY A 191 1.94 -0.02 8.61
CA GLY A 191 0.94 -0.10 7.55
C GLY A 191 0.71 -1.54 7.09
N SER A 192 1.78 -2.30 6.85
CA SER A 192 1.67 -3.73 6.50
C SER A 192 1.11 -4.56 7.66
N LEU A 193 1.48 -4.24 8.90
CA LEU A 193 0.94 -4.89 10.09
C LEU A 193 -0.57 -4.62 10.26
N ALA A 194 -0.99 -3.36 10.08
CA ALA A 194 -2.40 -3.00 10.09
C ALA A 194 -3.17 -3.78 9.01
N ARG A 195 -2.56 -3.98 7.83
CA ARG A 195 -3.15 -4.76 6.76
C ARG A 195 -3.31 -6.25 7.06
N ILE A 196 -2.40 -6.86 7.83
CA ILE A 196 -2.59 -8.22 8.34
C ILE A 196 -3.88 -8.28 9.16
N PHE A 197 -4.02 -7.36 10.12
CA PHE A 197 -5.18 -7.33 11.01
C PHE A 197 -6.48 -7.10 10.24
N THR A 198 -6.51 -6.12 9.33
CA THR A 198 -7.72 -5.83 8.54
C THR A 198 -8.05 -6.98 7.59
N SER A 199 -7.07 -7.62 6.95
CA SER A 199 -7.33 -8.77 6.08
C SER A 199 -7.87 -9.97 6.85
N ILE A 200 -7.35 -10.26 8.05
CA ILE A 200 -7.91 -11.32 8.91
C ILE A 200 -9.37 -11.03 9.25
N GLN A 201 -9.69 -9.77 9.60
CA GLN A 201 -11.02 -9.40 10.07
C GLN A 201 -12.04 -9.20 8.93
N GLU A 202 -11.61 -8.75 7.75
CA GLU A 202 -12.50 -8.31 6.67
C GLU A 202 -12.56 -9.25 5.46
N THR A 203 -11.49 -9.99 5.17
CA THR A 203 -11.45 -10.89 4.00
C THR A 203 -11.36 -12.36 4.40
N GLY A 204 -10.59 -12.69 5.44
CA GLY A 204 -10.27 -14.07 5.80
C GLY A 204 -9.43 -14.80 4.75
N ASP A 205 -8.89 -14.08 3.76
CA ASP A 205 -8.19 -14.65 2.61
C ASP A 205 -6.71 -14.93 2.95
N THR A 206 -6.34 -16.21 2.95
CA THR A 206 -5.00 -16.66 3.32
C THR A 206 -3.92 -16.08 2.40
N THR A 207 -4.20 -15.86 1.12
CA THR A 207 -3.20 -15.34 0.16
C THR A 207 -2.88 -13.87 0.45
N MET A 208 -3.89 -13.03 0.66
CA MET A 208 -3.68 -11.63 1.05
C MET A 208 -3.00 -11.52 2.42
N ILE A 209 -3.43 -12.32 3.39
CA ILE A 209 -2.82 -12.36 4.73
C ILE A 209 -1.35 -12.74 4.61
N LEU A 210 -1.02 -13.81 3.87
CA LEU A 210 0.35 -14.26 3.69
C LEU A 210 1.22 -13.20 3.02
N MET A 211 0.70 -12.53 1.99
CA MET A 211 1.40 -11.42 1.34
C MET A 211 1.78 -10.31 2.34
N TYR A 212 0.83 -9.89 3.19
CA TYR A 212 1.10 -8.86 4.19
C TYR A 212 1.98 -9.34 5.34
N VAL A 213 1.90 -10.62 5.73
CA VAL A 213 2.84 -11.24 6.67
C VAL A 213 4.26 -11.21 6.13
N CYS A 214 4.47 -11.68 4.90
CA CYS A 214 5.75 -11.63 4.21
C CYS A 214 6.29 -10.19 4.11
N SER A 215 5.44 -9.25 3.71
CA SER A 215 5.79 -7.82 3.64
C SER A 215 6.18 -7.24 5.01
N THR A 216 5.44 -7.59 6.06
CA THR A 216 5.72 -7.11 7.43
C THR A 216 7.02 -7.67 7.97
N LEU A 217 7.30 -8.96 7.76
CA LEU A 217 8.57 -9.57 8.15
C LEU A 217 9.75 -8.92 7.42
N ALA A 218 9.62 -8.69 6.11
CA ALA A 218 10.66 -8.02 5.33
C ALA A 218 10.88 -6.57 5.77
N ASN A 219 9.80 -5.81 6.06
CA ASN A 219 9.91 -4.47 6.62
C ASN A 219 10.51 -4.48 8.04
N ALA A 220 10.24 -5.51 8.86
CA ALA A 220 10.82 -5.65 10.20
C ALA A 220 12.34 -5.79 10.16
N VAL A 221 12.87 -6.54 9.19
CA VAL A 221 14.32 -6.66 8.96
C VAL A 221 14.92 -5.28 8.67
N ILE A 222 14.31 -4.51 7.77
CA ILE A 222 14.79 -3.17 7.41
C ILE A 222 14.72 -2.21 8.61
N VAL A 223 13.64 -2.24 9.38
CA VAL A 223 13.49 -1.42 10.60
C VAL A 223 14.55 -1.81 11.65
N THR A 224 14.85 -3.09 11.80
CA THR A 224 15.90 -3.58 12.71
C THR A 224 17.27 -3.07 12.27
N GLN A 225 17.59 -3.17 10.97
CA GLN A 225 18.81 -2.59 10.40
C GLN A 225 18.88 -1.07 10.64
N LEU A 226 17.76 -0.37 10.51
CA LEU A 226 17.69 1.06 10.74
C LEU A 226 18.06 1.43 12.18
N PHE A 227 17.49 0.76 13.19
CA PHE A 227 17.85 1.00 14.59
C PHE A 227 19.30 0.61 14.89
N TYR A 228 19.78 -0.49 14.32
CA TYR A 228 21.15 -0.94 14.51
C TYR A 228 22.18 0.05 13.94
N TYR A 229 22.04 0.44 12.68
CA TYR A 229 22.98 1.34 12.02
C TYR A 229 22.88 2.79 12.49
N TRP A 230 21.69 3.25 12.91
CA TRP A 230 21.56 4.58 13.54
C TRP A 230 22.42 4.68 14.79
N ASN A 231 22.49 3.62 15.60
CA ASN A 231 23.33 3.62 16.80
C ASN A 231 24.83 3.70 16.44
N ILE A 232 25.27 2.98 15.41
CA ILE A 232 26.67 3.00 14.94
C ILE A 232 27.06 4.37 14.37
N GLU A 233 26.20 5.00 13.57
CA GLU A 233 26.46 6.35 13.03
C GLU A 233 26.58 7.40 14.14
N ARG A 234 25.74 7.32 15.18
CA ARG A 234 25.87 8.22 16.35
C ARG A 234 27.21 8.04 17.06
N VAL A 235 27.66 6.80 17.27
CA VAL A 235 28.94 6.52 17.95
C VAL A 235 30.11 7.04 17.11
N LYS A 236 30.15 6.74 15.80
CA LYS A 236 31.20 7.25 14.89
C LYS A 236 31.20 8.79 14.81
N SER A 237 30.04 9.43 14.82
CA SER A 237 29.94 10.89 14.82
C SER A 237 30.49 11.51 16.10
N LYS A 238 30.13 10.94 17.27
CA LYS A 238 30.66 11.39 18.57
C LYS A 238 32.18 11.23 18.68
N GLU A 239 32.75 10.13 18.19
CA GLU A 239 34.21 9.93 18.15
C GLU A 239 34.91 10.92 17.22
N LYS A 240 34.33 11.24 16.06
CA LYS A 240 34.89 12.26 15.14
C LYS A 240 34.89 13.65 15.75
N ILE A 241 33.85 14.02 16.50
CA ILE A 241 33.78 15.30 17.22
C ILE A 241 34.84 15.34 18.33
N LYS A 242 35.01 14.24 19.08
CA LYS A 242 36.00 14.13 20.15
C LYS A 242 37.45 14.13 19.67
N LYS A 243 37.72 13.71 18.43
CA LYS A 243 39.06 13.79 17.78
C LYS A 243 39.37 15.17 17.17
N LYS A 244 38.37 16.05 17.04
CA LYS A 244 38.53 17.41 16.50
C LYS A 244 38.54 18.49 17.59
N SER A 245 38.23 18.12 18.83
CA SER A 245 38.39 18.95 20.03
C SER A 245 39.70 18.62 20.73
#